data_AF-A0A0F9E4H6-F1
#
_entry.id   AF-A0A0F9E4H6-F1
#
_cell.length_a   1.000
_cell.length_b   1.000
_cell.length_c   1.000
_cell.angle_alpha   90.00
_cell.angle_beta   90.00
_cell.angle_gamma   90.00
#
_symmetry.space_group_name_H-M   'P 1'
#
loop_
_entity.id
_entity.type
_entity.pdbx_description
1 polymer ?
#
loop_
_entity_poly.entity_id
_entity_poly.type
_entity_poly.pdbx_seq_one_letter_code
_entity_poly.pdbx_strand_id
1 'polypeptide(L)'
;MLAYAIYNGYEKIDMYGIDMATQREYILERGGIEFWVGFAMGRGIEVTNTKGSMVCKPAMGVPYGHKYSVDMRAVDPYDLLKLNKEERDAGDMADDHKKRKNKKNTNPALA
;
A
#
# COMPACT_ATOMS: atom_id res chain seq x y z
N MET A 1 7.23 -9.67 20.60
CA MET A 1 5.87 -10.26 20.43
C MET A 1 5.73 -10.98 19.11
N LEU A 2 5.88 -10.32 17.94
CA LEU A 2 5.84 -10.97 16.62
C LEU A 2 6.80 -12.18 16.49
N ALA A 3 8.09 -11.99 16.79
CA ALA A 3 9.07 -13.08 16.72
C ALA A 3 8.70 -14.29 17.60
N TYR A 4 8.10 -14.05 18.77
CA TYR A 4 7.67 -15.10 19.69
C TYR A 4 6.45 -15.85 19.15
N ALA A 5 5.48 -15.15 18.55
CA ALA A 5 4.35 -15.78 17.89
C ALA A 5 4.81 -16.66 16.70
N ILE A 6 5.76 -16.16 15.90
CA ILE A 6 6.32 -16.92 14.78
C ILE A 6 7.06 -18.16 15.28
N TYR A 7 7.82 -18.04 16.38
CA TYR A 7 8.51 -19.16 17.01
C TYR A 7 7.54 -20.25 17.52
N ASN A 8 6.42 -19.85 18.13
CA ASN A 8 5.40 -20.77 18.61
C ASN A 8 4.56 -21.40 17.49
N GLY A 9 4.77 -21.02 16.22
CA GLY A 9 4.09 -21.62 15.08
C GLY A 9 2.65 -21.19 14.88
N TYR A 10 2.27 -19.97 15.31
CA TYR A 10 0.95 -19.44 15.01
C TYR A 10 0.77 -19.22 13.50
N GLU A 11 -0.39 -19.60 12.98
CA GLU A 11 -0.75 -19.45 11.56
C GLU A 11 -1.36 -18.09 11.24
N LYS A 12 -1.86 -17.37 12.25
CA LYS A 12 -2.48 -16.05 12.12
C LYS A 12 -2.05 -15.09 13.21
N ILE A 13 -1.75 -13.85 12.83
CA ILE A 13 -1.33 -12.77 13.72
C ILE A 13 -2.15 -11.52 13.40
N ASP A 14 -3.01 -11.12 14.32
CA ASP A 14 -3.80 -9.89 14.21
C ASP A 14 -3.18 -8.79 15.08
N MET A 15 -2.84 -7.65 14.46
CA MET A 15 -2.15 -6.54 15.11
C MET A 15 -3.13 -5.42 15.50
N TYR A 16 -3.20 -5.15 16.81
CA TYR A 16 -4.03 -4.10 17.41
C TYR A 16 -3.18 -3.13 18.24
N GLY A 17 -3.48 -1.83 18.16
CA GLY A 17 -2.78 -0.79 18.93
C GLY A 17 -1.37 -0.45 18.43
N ILE A 18 -0.98 -0.92 17.24
CA ILE A 18 0.31 -0.64 16.62
C ILE A 18 0.11 0.41 15.53
N ASP A 19 -0.01 1.68 15.89
CA ASP A 19 -0.37 2.73 14.92
C ASP A 19 0.83 3.28 14.15
N MET A 20 1.98 3.44 14.80
CA MET A 20 3.23 3.92 14.18
C MET A 20 3.04 5.23 13.39
N ALA A 21 2.18 6.11 13.90
CA ALA A 21 1.73 7.32 13.21
C ALA A 21 2.60 8.55 13.50
N THR A 22 3.42 8.51 14.54
CA THR A 22 4.29 9.65 14.90
C THR A 22 5.64 9.60 14.17
N GLN A 23 6.24 10.76 13.90
CA GLN A 23 7.55 10.86 13.23
C GLN A 23 8.65 10.04 13.92
N ARG A 24 8.64 9.98 15.25
CA ARG A 24 9.67 9.29 16.03
C ARG A 24 9.54 7.77 15.93
N GLU A 25 8.32 7.26 16.11
CA GLU A 25 8.00 5.84 15.96
C GLU A 25 8.23 5.39 14.51
N TYR A 26 7.88 6.24 13.53
CA TYR A 26 8.07 5.98 12.11
C TYR A 26 9.53 5.73 11.74
N ILE A 27 10.45 6.52 12.30
CA ILE A 27 11.88 6.45 11.94
C ILE A 27 12.58 5.30 12.67
N LEU A 28 12.29 5.10 13.96
CA LEU A 28 13.08 4.20 14.79
C LEU A 28 12.46 2.82 15.01
N GLU A 29 11.14 2.75 15.12
CA GLU A 29 10.46 1.55 15.64
C GLU A 29 9.74 0.78 14.54
N ARG A 30 9.18 1.50 13.56
CA ARG A 30 8.40 0.94 12.45
C ARG A 30 9.18 -0.09 11.64
N GLY A 31 10.44 0.21 11.29
CA GLY A 31 11.27 -0.69 10.47
C GLY A 31 11.48 -2.06 11.12
N GLY A 32 11.61 -2.12 12.45
CA GLY A 32 11.73 -3.38 13.18
C GLY A 32 10.47 -4.23 13.10
N ILE A 33 9.29 -3.59 13.18
CA ILE A 33 8.00 -4.30 13.08
C ILE A 33 7.77 -4.79 11.65
N GLU A 34 8.04 -3.95 10.65
CA GLU A 34 7.84 -4.30 9.24
C GLU A 34 8.73 -5.46 8.80
N PHE A 35 9.96 -5.55 9.33
CA PHE A 35 10.82 -6.71 9.11
C PHE A 35 10.15 -8.01 9.56
N TRP A 36 9.61 -8.05 10.79
CA TRP A 36 8.96 -9.25 11.31
C TRP A 36 7.63 -9.57 10.64
N VAL A 37 6.87 -8.54 10.24
CA VAL A 37 5.65 -8.72 9.44
C VAL A 37 6.00 -9.35 8.10
N GLY A 38 7.01 -8.83 7.39
CA GLY A 38 7.49 -9.40 6.13
C GLY A 38 8.01 -10.84 6.29
N PHE A 39 8.75 -11.11 7.37
CA PHE A 39 9.24 -12.45 7.69
C PHE A 39 8.09 -13.44 7.94
N ALA A 40 7.07 -13.04 8.72
CA ALA A 40 5.89 -13.85 8.99
C ALA A 40 5.11 -14.16 7.69
N MET A 41 4.87 -13.13 6.87
CA MET A 41 4.20 -13.29 5.57
C MET A 41 4.99 -14.23 4.63
N GLY A 42 6.31 -14.10 4.59
CA GLY A 42 7.17 -14.99 3.81
C GLY A 42 7.16 -16.45 4.28
N ARG A 43 6.78 -16.69 5.54
CA ARG A 43 6.59 -18.02 6.12
C ARG A 43 5.18 -18.59 5.92
N GLY A 44 4.28 -17.83 5.28
CA GLY A 44 2.88 -18.21 5.05
C GLY A 44 1.93 -17.92 6.21
N ILE A 45 2.36 -17.11 7.19
CA ILE A 45 1.52 -16.71 8.32
C ILE A 45 0.63 -15.55 7.88
N GLU A 46 -0.69 -15.64 8.15
CA GLU A 46 -1.65 -14.58 7.84
C GLU A 46 -1.46 -13.43 8.84
N VAL A 47 -1.06 -12.26 8.36
CA VAL A 47 -0.90 -11.07 9.19
C VAL A 47 -1.95 -10.03 8.84
N THR A 48 -2.81 -9.68 9.80
CA THR A 48 -3.82 -8.62 9.64
C THR A 48 -3.40 -7.36 10.37
N ASN A 49 -3.42 -6.23 9.67
CA ASN A 49 -3.19 -4.92 10.28
C ASN A 49 -4.48 -4.11 10.42
N THR A 50 -4.59 -3.32 11.49
CA THR A 50 -5.72 -2.43 11.72
C THR A 50 -5.74 -1.29 10.68
N LYS A 51 -6.93 -0.85 10.26
CA LYS A 51 -7.10 0.18 9.20
C LYS A 51 -6.37 1.50 9.51
N GLY A 52 -6.31 1.92 10.78
CA GLY A 52 -5.64 3.14 11.24
C GLY A 52 -4.11 3.05 11.31
N SER A 53 -3.54 1.85 11.31
CA SER A 53 -2.09 1.67 11.44
C SER A 53 -1.35 2.06 10.17
N MET A 54 -0.18 2.70 10.35
CA MET A 54 0.74 3.06 9.28
C MET A 54 1.74 1.94 8.94
N VAL A 55 1.72 0.81 9.65
CA VAL A 55 2.60 -0.34 9.35
C VAL A 55 2.29 -0.87 7.95
N CYS A 56 3.35 -1.07 7.15
CA CYS A 56 3.30 -1.47 5.74
C CYS A 56 2.58 -0.48 4.81
N LYS A 57 2.35 0.77 5.25
CA LYS A 57 1.75 1.83 4.41
C LYS A 57 2.68 3.04 4.30
N PRO A 58 2.93 3.59 3.11
CA PRO A 58 3.76 4.78 3.00
C PRO A 58 3.13 5.98 3.73
N ALA A 59 3.94 6.83 4.37
CA ALA A 59 3.47 8.01 5.11
C ALA A 59 2.53 8.92 4.31
N MET A 60 2.80 9.07 3.00
CA MET A 60 2.05 9.93 2.09
C MET A 60 1.03 9.15 1.24
N GLY A 61 0.80 7.86 1.53
CA GLY A 61 -0.08 7.00 0.72
C GLY A 61 0.47 6.63 -0.66
N VAL A 62 1.64 7.16 -1.04
CA VAL A 62 2.33 6.85 -2.30
C VAL A 62 3.72 6.26 -2.03
N PRO A 63 4.14 5.23 -2.80
CA PRO A 63 5.50 4.72 -2.72
C PRO A 63 6.54 5.80 -2.99
N TYR A 64 7.73 5.65 -2.41
CA TYR A 64 8.85 6.50 -2.75
C TYR A 64 9.14 6.43 -4.26
N GLY A 65 9.44 7.59 -4.87
CA GLY A 65 9.67 7.71 -6.32
C GLY A 65 8.39 7.86 -7.15
N HIS A 66 7.20 7.78 -6.56
CA HIS A 66 5.95 8.05 -7.27
C HIS A 66 5.78 9.55 -7.56
N LYS A 67 5.84 9.95 -8.83
CA LYS A 67 5.48 11.29 -9.29
C LYS A 67 4.04 11.28 -9.82
N TYR A 68 3.18 12.15 -9.30
CA TYR A 68 1.80 12.30 -9.77
C TYR A 68 1.71 12.76 -11.24
N SER A 69 2.74 13.46 -11.72
CA SER A 69 2.92 13.84 -13.11
C SER A 69 4.31 13.42 -13.55
N VAL A 70 4.39 12.36 -14.35
CA VAL A 70 5.62 11.96 -15.01
C VAL A 70 5.66 12.70 -16.34
N ASP A 71 6.65 13.57 -16.54
CA ASP A 71 6.94 14.08 -17.88
C ASP A 71 7.52 12.92 -18.69
N MET A 72 6.72 12.32 -19.57
CA MET A 72 7.12 11.14 -20.36
C MET A 72 8.35 11.43 -21.22
N ARG A 73 8.57 12.69 -21.62
CA ARG A 73 9.75 13.09 -22.40
C ARG A 73 11.05 13.05 -21.60
N ALA A 74 10.98 13.15 -20.27
CA ALA A 74 12.15 13.03 -19.40
C ALA A 74 12.52 11.58 -19.09
N VAL A 75 11.54 10.65 -19.17
CA VAL A 75 11.74 9.23 -18.87
C VAL A 75 12.11 8.44 -20.13
N ASP A 76 11.53 8.79 -21.27
CA ASP A 76 11.81 8.15 -22.56
C ASP A 76 12.02 9.20 -23.66
N PRO A 77 13.23 9.77 -23.77
CA PRO A 77 13.53 10.80 -24.77
C PRO A 77 13.40 10.30 -26.22
N TYR A 78 13.52 8.98 -26.41
CA TYR A 78 13.57 8.32 -27.72
C TYR A 78 12.34 7.46 -28.02
N ASP A 79 11.33 7.51 -27.15
CA ASP A 79 10.02 6.88 -27.35
C ASP A 79 10.10 5.35 -27.58
N LEU A 80 11.12 4.71 -27.01
CA LEU A 80 11.43 3.29 -27.16
C LEU A 80 10.46 2.37 -26.40
N LEU A 81 9.75 2.89 -25.39
CA LEU A 81 8.78 2.18 -24.56
C LEU A 81 7.36 2.19 -25.13
N LYS A 82 7.14 2.69 -26.35
CA LYS A 82 5.85 2.56 -27.04
C LYS A 82 5.58 1.12 -27.49
N LEU A 83 5.17 0.28 -26.54
CA LEU A 83 4.22 -0.79 -26.83
C LEU A 83 2.88 -0.15 -27.25
N ASN A 84 2.25 -0.76 -28.25
CA ASN A 84 1.12 -0.23 -29.02
C ASN A 84 0.11 0.55 -28.15
N LYS A 85 -0.13 1.79 -28.57
CA LYS A 85 -0.89 2.84 -27.87
C LYS A 85 -2.30 2.41 -27.46
N GLU A 86 -2.87 1.45 -28.18
CA GLU A 86 -4.24 0.97 -28.05
C GLU A 86 -4.53 0.24 -26.73
N GLU A 87 -3.52 -0.38 -26.09
CA GLU A 87 -3.74 -1.18 -24.87
C GLU A 87 -3.69 -0.34 -23.57
N ARG A 88 -3.01 0.81 -23.59
CA ARG A 88 -2.86 1.69 -22.40
C ARG A 88 -4.07 2.58 -22.16
N ASP A 89 -4.64 3.13 -23.23
CA ASP A 89 -5.79 4.04 -23.15
C ASP A 89 -7.07 3.31 -22.66
N ALA A 90 -7.15 1.99 -22.84
CA ALA A 90 -8.23 1.16 -22.31
C ALA A 90 -8.15 0.93 -20.79
N GLY A 91 -6.93 0.91 -20.22
CA GLY A 91 -6.68 0.67 -18.79
C GLY A 91 -6.95 1.90 -17.93
N ASP A 92 -6.40 3.04 -18.33
CA ASP A 92 -6.50 4.29 -17.56
C ASP A 92 -7.95 4.83 -17.52
N MET A 93 -8.72 4.65 -18.59
CA MET A 93 -10.15 5.03 -18.62
C MET A 93 -11.02 4.10 -17.76
N ALA A 94 -10.65 2.83 -17.60
CA ALA A 94 -11.42 1.86 -16.81
C ALA A 94 -11.27 2.10 -15.29
N ASP A 95 -10.07 2.50 -14.85
CA ASP A 95 -9.77 2.76 -13.44
C ASP A 95 -10.41 4.06 -12.93
N ASP A 96 -10.46 5.09 -13.76
CA ASP A 96 -11.18 6.32 -13.45
C ASP A 96 -12.71 6.13 -13.43
N HIS A 97 -13.25 5.25 -14.28
CA HIS A 97 -14.68 4.93 -14.28
C HIS A 97 -15.11 4.12 -13.04
N LYS A 98 -14.25 3.22 -12.52
CA LYS A 98 -14.50 2.50 -11.25
C LYS A 98 -14.47 3.44 -10.04
N LYS A 99 -13.50 4.37 -9.97
CA LYS A 99 -13.43 5.38 -8.89
C LYS A 99 -14.65 6.30 -8.87
N ARG A 100 -15.16 6.71 -10.04
CA ARG A 100 -16.36 7.57 -10.14
C ARG A 100 -17.66 6.86 -9.75
N LYS A 101 -17.81 5.55 -10.03
CA LYS A 101 -19.00 4.77 -9.62
C LYS A 101 -19.02 4.49 -8.12
N ASN A 102 -17.87 4.21 -7.49
CA ASN A 102 -17.81 3.89 -6.07
C ASN A 102 -18.12 5.11 -5.16
N LYS A 103 -17.81 6.33 -5.62
CA LYS A 103 -18.12 7.58 -4.89
C LYS A 103 -19.61 7.96 -4.93
N LYS A 104 -20.39 7.46 -5.91
CA LYS A 104 -21.84 7.70 -5.99
C LYS A 104 -22.66 6.74 -5.12
N ASN A 105 -22.14 5.56 -4.80
CA ASN A 105 -22.86 4.56 -3.99
C ASN A 105 -22.63 4.70 -2.48
N THR A 106 -21.77 5.63 -2.03
CA THR A 106 -21.39 5.80 -0.62
C THR A 106 -22.00 7.00 0.09
N ASN A 107 -22.97 7.70 -0.52
CA ASN A 107 -23.80 8.68 0.18
C ASN A 107 -25.24 8.17 0.35
N PRO A 108 -25.54 7.36 1.38
CA PRO A 108 -26.86 7.38 1.99
C PRO A 108 -26.92 8.55 2.99
N ALA A 109 -27.75 9.54 2.64
CA ALA A 109 -28.52 10.42 3.51
C ALA A 109 -27.85 11.04 4.77
N LEU A 110 -27.59 12.34 4.68
CA LEU A 110 -27.98 13.28 5.73
C LEU A 110 -29.51 13.26 5.84
N ALA A 111 -30.06 12.60 6.87
CA ALA A 111 -31.37 12.83 7.47
C ALA A 111 -31.50 11.96 8.73
#